data_AF-V9LDQ4-F1
#
_entry.id   AF-V9LDQ4-F1
#
_cell.length_a   1.000
_cell.length_b   1.000
_cell.length_c   1.000
_cell.angle_alpha   90.00
_cell.angle_beta   90.00
_cell.angle_gamma   90.00
#
_symmetry.space_group_name_H-M   'P 1'
#
loop_
_entity.id
_entity.type
_entity.pdbx_description
1 polymer ?
#
loop_
_entity_poly.entity_id
_entity_poly.type
_entity_poly.pdbx_seq_one_letter_code
_entity_poly.pdbx_strand_id
1 'polypeptide(L)'
;MEPHCKRRRTEEMDPFPWEMIPVLSDEKSGDVELVEAYAAPIFNKKETSRLVKLMANIYPLNDLPHIKRVRACVDKDCDHPLEILIYLRSSASIADVPDRKPSLIDLLPSGMGDCNSLGQPFQVTIPAKQPLTRPQFEAASQHWPTAFHENKQVTEALRGQLFNPKEKAKMQMFMGKAIEAARAGKEMGMETVGAVIVDPATNQIIAVGHDC
;
A
#
# COMPACT_ATOMS: atom_id res chain seq x y z
N MET A 1 28.83 29.77 20.53
CA MET A 1 29.11 28.98 19.32
C MET A 1 27.76 28.53 18.80
N GLU A 2 27.16 29.29 17.89
CA GLU A 2 25.80 28.99 17.38
C GLU A 2 25.86 27.79 16.41
N PRO A 3 24.88 26.87 16.47
CA PRO A 3 24.86 25.71 15.59
C PRO A 3 24.51 26.15 14.15
N HIS A 4 25.36 25.77 13.20
CA HIS A 4 25.15 26.03 11.78
C HIS A 4 23.81 25.45 11.31
N CYS A 5 22.91 26.34 10.87
CA CYS A 5 21.65 25.98 10.24
C CYS A 5 21.94 25.15 8.98
N LYS A 6 21.45 23.90 8.94
CA LYS A 6 21.57 23.02 7.76
C LYS A 6 20.96 23.74 6.57
N ARG A 7 21.78 23.99 5.54
CA ARG A 7 21.34 24.59 4.25
C ARG A 7 20.08 23.86 3.77
N ARG A 8 18.98 24.61 3.64
CA ARG A 8 17.76 24.13 2.96
C ARG A 8 18.16 23.67 1.57
N ARG A 9 17.80 22.42 1.23
CA ARG A 9 17.90 21.89 -0.13
C ARG A 9 16.94 22.72 -0.97
N THR A 10 17.46 23.56 -1.87
CA THR A 10 16.65 24.30 -2.83
C THR A 10 15.89 23.27 -3.67
N GLU A 11 14.57 23.36 -3.69
CA GLU A 11 13.75 22.61 -4.65
C GLU A 11 14.10 23.15 -6.03
N GLU A 12 14.82 22.36 -6.83
CA GLU A 12 15.08 22.68 -8.23
C GLU A 12 13.74 22.67 -8.98
N MET A 13 13.34 23.83 -9.52
CA MET A 13 12.14 23.92 -10.36
C MET A 13 12.34 23.04 -11.60
N ASP A 14 11.36 22.17 -11.87
CA ASP A 14 11.34 21.33 -13.06
C ASP A 14 11.22 22.22 -14.32
N PRO A 15 12.18 22.20 -15.25
CA PRO A 15 12.17 23.07 -16.42
C PRO A 15 11.14 22.66 -17.50
N PHE A 16 10.46 21.52 -17.34
CA PHE A 16 9.52 21.01 -18.32
C PHE A 16 8.08 21.47 -18.03
N PRO A 17 7.30 21.91 -19.05
CA PRO A 17 5.92 22.36 -18.87
C PRO A 17 4.91 21.19 -18.74
N TRP A 18 5.40 19.98 -18.54
CA TRP A 18 4.63 18.74 -18.48
C TRP A 18 5.19 17.84 -17.37
N GLU A 19 4.34 16.97 -16.83
CA GLU A 19 4.71 16.06 -15.74
C GLU A 19 4.59 14.60 -16.19
N MET A 20 5.45 13.73 -15.66
CA MET A 20 5.33 12.28 -15.84
C MET A 20 4.37 11.71 -14.81
N ILE A 21 3.27 11.13 -15.29
CA ILE A 21 2.35 10.38 -14.44
C ILE A 21 2.59 8.89 -14.70
N PRO A 22 2.99 8.09 -13.70
CA PRO A 22 3.16 6.66 -13.89
C PRO A 22 1.80 5.99 -14.11
N VAL A 23 1.73 5.14 -15.14
CA VAL A 23 0.59 4.23 -15.31
C VAL A 23 0.84 3.01 -14.42
N LEU A 24 0.06 2.90 -13.36
CA LEU A 24 0.16 1.80 -12.39
C LEU A 24 -0.90 0.74 -12.67
N SER A 25 -0.65 -0.49 -12.24
CA SER A 25 -1.66 -1.55 -12.19
C SER A 25 -2.75 -1.19 -11.17
N ASP A 26 -3.96 -1.71 -11.37
CA ASP A 26 -5.11 -1.49 -10.47
C ASP A 26 -4.78 -1.82 -9.00
N GLU A 27 -3.97 -2.85 -8.77
CA GLU A 27 -3.53 -3.22 -7.41
C GLU A 27 -2.70 -2.14 -6.70
N LYS A 28 -1.98 -1.30 -7.46
CA LYS A 28 -1.09 -0.24 -6.94
C LYS A 28 -1.76 1.12 -6.89
N SER A 29 -2.80 1.34 -7.69
CA SER A 29 -3.57 2.59 -7.76
C SER A 29 -4.86 2.54 -6.94
N GLY A 30 -5.36 1.35 -6.60
CA GLY A 30 -6.57 1.17 -5.82
C GLY A 30 -6.43 1.60 -4.35
N ASP A 31 -7.59 1.93 -3.76
CA ASP A 31 -7.72 2.21 -2.34
C ASP A 31 -7.43 0.97 -1.48
N VAL A 32 -7.20 1.21 -0.18
CA VAL A 32 -7.00 0.11 0.78
C VAL A 32 -8.32 -0.61 1.01
N GLU A 33 -8.38 -1.86 0.57
CA GLU A 33 -9.50 -2.76 0.88
C GLU A 33 -9.46 -3.18 2.35
N LEU A 34 -10.61 -3.13 3.03
CA LEU A 34 -10.73 -3.43 4.45
C LEU A 34 -11.64 -4.64 4.68
N VAL A 35 -11.29 -5.43 5.69
CA VAL A 35 -12.12 -6.53 6.19
C VAL A 35 -12.35 -6.38 7.69
N GLU A 36 -13.50 -6.83 8.14
CA GLU A 36 -13.82 -6.87 9.57
C GLU A 36 -13.08 -8.01 10.26
N ALA A 37 -12.67 -7.77 11.50
CA ALA A 37 -11.99 -8.72 12.36
C ALA A 37 -12.34 -8.45 13.82
N TYR A 38 -11.97 -9.37 14.71
CA TYR A 38 -12.03 -9.13 16.14
C TYR A 38 -10.62 -8.93 16.70
N ALA A 39 -10.52 -8.10 17.73
CA ALA A 39 -9.33 -7.97 18.55
C ALA A 39 -9.72 -8.07 20.02
N ALA A 40 -8.76 -8.37 20.89
CA ALA A 40 -8.98 -8.40 22.33
C ALA A 40 -7.86 -7.68 23.08
N PRO A 41 -8.18 -6.98 24.19
CA PRO A 41 -7.18 -6.48 25.14
C PRO A 41 -6.28 -7.60 25.66
N ILE A 42 -5.01 -7.29 25.91
CA ILE A 42 -4.09 -8.14 26.67
C ILE A 42 -3.81 -7.46 28.01
N PHE A 43 -4.40 -7.95 29.09
CA PHE A 43 -4.22 -7.35 30.43
C PHE A 43 -2.85 -7.67 31.04
N ASN A 44 -2.27 -8.83 30.69
CA ASN A 44 -0.94 -9.23 31.17
C ASN A 44 0.07 -9.34 30.01
N LYS A 45 0.95 -8.35 29.87
CA LYS A 45 2.01 -8.32 28.83
C LYS A 45 2.92 -9.55 28.84
N LYS A 46 3.10 -10.22 30.00
CA LYS A 46 3.95 -11.42 30.09
C LYS A 46 3.38 -12.59 29.29
N GLU A 47 2.07 -12.58 29.06
CA GLU A 47 1.36 -13.61 28.31
C GLU A 47 1.39 -13.39 26.79
N THR A 48 1.86 -12.23 26.31
CA THR A 48 1.78 -11.87 24.88
C THR A 48 2.41 -12.92 23.96
N SER A 49 3.60 -13.45 24.29
CA SER A 49 4.25 -14.46 23.45
C SER A 49 3.44 -15.76 23.38
N ARG A 50 2.90 -16.20 24.52
CA ARG A 50 2.03 -17.39 24.58
C ARG A 50 0.76 -17.17 23.78
N LEU A 51 0.10 -16.02 23.95
CA LEU A 51 -1.13 -15.65 23.25
C LEU A 51 -0.91 -15.54 21.74
N VAL A 52 0.21 -14.98 21.29
CA VAL A 52 0.56 -14.91 19.86
C VAL A 52 0.72 -16.31 19.27
N LYS A 53 1.43 -17.22 19.96
CA LYS A 53 1.59 -18.62 19.52
C LYS A 53 0.25 -19.35 19.50
N LEU A 54 -0.56 -19.15 20.53
CA LEU A 54 -1.91 -19.71 20.63
C LEU A 54 -2.77 -19.23 19.46
N MET A 55 -2.91 -17.92 19.26
CA MET A 55 -3.70 -17.35 18.16
C MET A 55 -3.16 -17.76 16.78
N ALA A 56 -1.85 -17.88 16.60
CA ALA A 56 -1.29 -18.36 15.35
C ALA A 56 -1.67 -19.82 15.04
N ASN A 57 -1.85 -20.65 16.06
CA ASN A 57 -2.30 -22.03 15.90
C ASN A 57 -3.81 -22.13 15.58
N ILE A 58 -4.62 -21.28 16.23
CA ILE A 58 -6.09 -21.32 16.09
C ILE A 58 -6.55 -20.59 14.83
N TYR A 59 -6.01 -19.38 14.65
CA TYR A 59 -6.41 -18.41 13.64
C TYR A 59 -5.17 -17.90 12.90
N PRO A 60 -4.54 -18.76 12.09
CA PRO A 60 -3.38 -18.36 11.30
C PRO A 60 -3.73 -17.24 10.32
N LEU A 61 -2.84 -16.25 10.17
CA LEU A 61 -2.99 -15.13 9.23
C LEU A 61 -2.31 -15.46 7.89
N ASN A 62 -2.53 -16.67 7.36
CA ASN A 62 -1.81 -17.14 6.17
C ASN A 62 -2.09 -16.27 4.94
N ASP A 63 -3.33 -15.77 4.79
CA ASP A 63 -3.73 -14.88 3.70
C ASP A 63 -3.49 -13.40 4.03
N LEU A 64 -3.05 -13.09 5.25
CA LEU A 64 -2.78 -11.74 5.74
C LEU A 64 -1.36 -11.63 6.33
N PRO A 65 -0.30 -12.04 5.62
CA PRO A 65 1.06 -12.08 6.14
C PRO A 65 1.63 -10.68 6.43
N HIS A 66 1.05 -9.64 5.84
CA HIS A 66 1.38 -8.24 6.10
C HIS A 66 0.83 -7.74 7.44
N ILE A 67 -0.15 -8.39 8.04
CA ILE A 67 -0.80 -7.91 9.27
C ILE A 67 -0.01 -8.37 10.50
N LYS A 68 0.36 -7.41 11.36
CA LYS A 68 1.00 -7.73 12.65
C LYS A 68 -0.05 -8.23 13.63
N ARG A 69 0.25 -9.29 14.38
CA ARG A 69 -0.72 -9.91 15.30
C ARG A 69 -1.11 -9.03 16.50
N VAL A 70 -0.18 -8.20 16.99
CA VAL A 70 -0.32 -7.42 18.21
C VAL A 70 -0.04 -5.95 17.91
N ARG A 71 -0.81 -5.06 18.54
CA ARG A 71 -0.56 -3.63 18.55
C ARG A 71 -0.51 -3.07 19.97
N ALA A 72 0.10 -1.90 20.12
CA ALA A 72 -0.11 -1.09 21.32
C ALA A 72 -1.54 -0.55 21.32
N CYS A 73 -2.13 -0.41 22.52
CA CYS A 73 -3.42 0.26 22.62
C CYS A 73 -3.30 1.69 22.04
N VAL A 74 -4.33 2.11 21.30
CA VAL A 74 -4.39 3.42 20.66
C VAL A 74 -4.58 4.52 21.71
N ASP A 75 -5.39 4.24 22.73
CA ASP A 75 -5.63 5.13 23.85
C ASP A 75 -4.56 4.93 24.93
N LYS A 76 -3.89 6.02 25.32
CA LYS A 76 -2.83 5.99 26.33
C LYS A 76 -3.38 5.91 27.75
N ASP A 77 -4.65 6.26 27.93
CA ASP A 77 -5.35 6.21 29.21
C ASP A 77 -6.09 4.87 29.40
N CYS A 78 -5.92 3.93 28.46
CA CYS A 78 -6.54 2.62 28.52
C CYS A 78 -5.88 1.72 29.57
N ASP A 79 -6.70 0.95 30.29
CA ASP A 79 -6.25 0.03 31.35
C ASP A 79 -5.44 -1.18 30.81
N HIS A 80 -5.41 -1.38 29.49
CA HIS A 80 -4.59 -2.39 28.84
C HIS A 80 -3.58 -1.78 27.87
N PRO A 81 -2.35 -2.30 27.85
CA PRO A 81 -1.28 -1.72 27.06
C PRO A 81 -1.16 -2.29 25.64
N LEU A 82 -1.73 -3.46 25.38
CA LEU A 82 -1.59 -4.20 24.13
C LEU A 82 -2.92 -4.82 23.73
N GLU A 83 -3.10 -5.00 22.43
CA GLU A 83 -4.28 -5.63 21.82
C GLU A 83 -3.81 -6.70 20.83
N ILE A 84 -4.49 -7.84 20.82
CA ILE A 84 -4.20 -8.96 19.92
C ILE A 84 -5.33 -9.18 18.92
N LEU A 85 -4.98 -9.44 17.66
CA LEU A 85 -5.92 -9.71 16.60
C LEU A 85 -6.38 -11.19 16.62
N ILE A 86 -7.70 -11.36 16.69
CA ILE A 86 -8.47 -12.60 16.57
C ILE A 86 -9.19 -12.54 15.22
N TYR A 87 -8.44 -12.80 14.13
CA TYR A 87 -8.99 -12.77 12.77
C TYR A 87 -9.67 -14.10 12.43
N LEU A 88 -10.97 -14.06 12.17
CA LEU A 88 -11.73 -15.20 11.67
C LEU A 88 -11.90 -15.04 10.16
N ARG A 89 -11.41 -15.99 9.36
CA ARG A 89 -11.41 -15.97 7.88
C ARG A 89 -12.82 -16.01 7.22
N SER A 90 -13.88 -15.75 7.97
CA SER A 90 -15.28 -15.98 7.60
C SER A 90 -15.68 -17.48 7.59
N SER A 91 -16.96 -17.74 7.88
CA SER A 91 -17.64 -19.02 8.13
C SER A 91 -17.69 -19.59 9.57
N ALA A 92 -17.77 -18.74 10.59
CA ALA A 92 -18.72 -19.05 11.66
C ALA A 92 -19.79 -17.98 11.63
N SER A 93 -21.03 -18.40 11.38
CA SER A 93 -22.25 -17.60 11.45
C SER A 93 -22.48 -17.08 12.89
N ILE A 94 -21.64 -16.15 13.35
CA ILE A 94 -21.96 -15.29 14.50
C ILE A 94 -22.83 -14.11 14.02
N ALA A 95 -22.79 -13.82 12.72
CA ALA A 95 -23.75 -12.97 12.04
C ALA A 95 -25.07 -13.73 11.84
N ASP A 96 -25.97 -13.62 12.81
CA ASP A 96 -27.43 -13.60 12.57
C ASP A 96 -28.23 -13.02 13.75
N VAL A 97 -27.57 -12.43 14.75
CA VAL A 97 -28.26 -11.67 15.81
C VAL A 97 -27.69 -10.25 15.85
N PRO A 98 -28.42 -9.25 15.33
CA PRO A 98 -28.08 -7.85 15.54
C PRO A 98 -27.91 -7.60 17.05
N ASP A 99 -26.85 -6.89 17.43
CA ASP A 99 -26.59 -6.38 18.79
C ASP A 99 -25.91 -7.31 19.83
N ARG A 100 -25.55 -8.56 19.49
CA ARG A 100 -24.76 -9.41 20.40
C ARG A 100 -23.25 -9.14 20.27
N LYS A 101 -22.62 -8.57 21.31
CA LYS A 101 -21.15 -8.49 21.41
C LYS A 101 -20.57 -9.89 21.59
N PRO A 102 -19.70 -10.38 20.69
CA PRO A 102 -19.12 -11.72 20.83
C PRO A 102 -18.19 -11.76 22.03
N SER A 103 -18.38 -12.76 22.88
CA SER A 103 -17.49 -13.07 24.01
C SER A 103 -16.29 -13.90 23.54
N LEU A 104 -15.28 -14.02 24.40
CA LEU A 104 -14.14 -14.92 24.13
C LEU A 104 -14.59 -16.37 23.90
N ILE A 105 -15.66 -16.81 24.54
CA ILE A 105 -16.22 -18.16 24.38
C ILE A 105 -16.84 -18.33 22.99
N ASP A 106 -17.45 -17.28 22.45
CA ASP A 106 -18.00 -17.30 21.09
C ASP A 106 -16.89 -17.31 20.03
N LEU A 107 -15.73 -16.74 20.34
CA LEU A 107 -14.61 -16.59 19.41
C LEU A 107 -13.50 -17.63 19.56
N LEU A 108 -13.45 -18.42 20.63
CA LEU A 108 -12.37 -19.37 20.89
C LEU A 108 -12.91 -20.80 21.02
N PRO A 109 -12.25 -21.81 20.43
CA PRO A 109 -12.63 -23.20 20.61
C PRO A 109 -12.65 -23.63 22.08
N SER A 110 -13.65 -24.43 22.46
CA SER A 110 -13.77 -24.96 23.83
C SER A 110 -12.56 -25.80 24.23
N GLY A 111 -12.09 -25.65 25.47
CA GLY A 111 -10.94 -26.40 26.00
C GLY A 111 -9.57 -25.84 25.62
N MET A 112 -9.51 -24.69 24.95
CA MET A 112 -8.25 -23.98 24.78
C MET A 112 -7.84 -23.30 26.09
N GLY A 113 -6.54 -23.41 26.39
CA GLY A 113 -5.95 -23.04 27.67
C GLY A 113 -6.28 -21.62 28.13
N ASP A 114 -5.92 -21.33 29.37
CA ASP A 114 -6.36 -20.15 30.09
C ASP A 114 -6.21 -18.84 29.27
N CYS A 115 -7.35 -18.27 28.88
CA CYS A 115 -7.47 -16.97 28.19
C CYS A 115 -7.89 -15.85 29.15
N ASN A 116 -7.80 -16.06 30.47
CA ASN A 116 -8.08 -15.05 31.51
C ASN A 116 -7.21 -13.79 31.39
N SER A 117 -6.12 -13.84 30.60
CA SER A 117 -5.28 -12.68 30.29
C SER A 117 -5.81 -11.80 29.15
N LEU A 118 -6.88 -12.22 28.48
CA LEU A 118 -7.57 -11.47 27.45
C LEU A 118 -8.80 -10.74 28.01
N GLY A 119 -9.03 -9.52 27.52
CA GLY A 119 -10.26 -8.78 27.77
C GLY A 119 -11.38 -9.14 26.81
N GLN A 120 -12.49 -8.42 26.97
CA GLN A 120 -13.65 -8.54 26.09
C GLN A 120 -13.25 -8.23 24.63
N PRO A 121 -13.57 -9.12 23.67
CA PRO A 121 -13.31 -8.86 22.26
C PRO A 121 -14.12 -7.68 21.73
N PHE A 122 -13.54 -6.97 20.76
CA PHE A 122 -14.14 -5.84 20.07
C PHE A 122 -13.84 -5.93 18.57
N GLN A 123 -14.72 -5.35 17.76
CA GLN A 123 -14.60 -5.35 16.31
C GLN A 123 -13.59 -4.29 15.84
N VAL A 124 -12.81 -4.63 14.83
CA VAL A 124 -11.86 -3.75 14.16
C VAL A 124 -11.93 -3.95 12.64
N THR A 125 -11.51 -2.95 11.88
CA THR A 125 -11.24 -3.09 10.45
C THR A 125 -9.74 -3.23 10.23
N ILE A 126 -9.34 -4.16 9.35
CA ILE A 126 -7.93 -4.39 9.02
C ILE A 126 -7.74 -4.40 7.49
N PRO A 127 -6.53 -4.06 6.99
CA PRO A 127 -6.22 -4.13 5.57
C PRO A 127 -6.30 -5.57 5.03
N ALA A 128 -7.16 -5.78 4.04
CA ALA A 128 -7.40 -7.08 3.42
C ALA A 128 -6.24 -7.52 2.51
N LYS A 129 -5.53 -6.56 1.93
CA LYS A 129 -4.43 -6.78 0.99
C LYS A 129 -3.15 -6.10 1.48
N GLN A 130 -2.02 -6.67 1.07
CA GLN A 130 -0.72 -6.08 1.34
C GLN A 130 -0.59 -4.75 0.58
N PRO A 131 -0.21 -3.65 1.24
CA PRO A 131 0.03 -2.39 0.55
C PRO A 131 1.25 -2.51 -0.37
N LEU A 132 1.11 -2.01 -1.61
CA LEU A 132 2.16 -2.04 -2.64
C LEU A 132 2.83 -0.68 -2.84
N THR A 133 2.19 0.40 -2.39
CA THR A 133 2.71 1.75 -2.46
C THR A 133 2.79 2.40 -1.07
N ARG A 134 3.62 3.44 -0.95
CA ARG A 134 3.76 4.22 0.28
C ARG A 134 2.41 4.83 0.74
N PRO A 135 1.61 5.47 -0.13
CA PRO A 135 0.29 5.98 0.25
C PRO A 135 -0.66 4.87 0.74
N GLN A 136 -0.71 3.72 0.06
CA GLN A 136 -1.50 2.58 0.50
C GLN A 136 -1.06 2.08 1.88
N PHE A 137 0.26 2.00 2.13
CA PHE A 137 0.78 1.60 3.43
C PHE A 137 0.39 2.58 4.55
N GLU A 138 0.49 3.88 4.29
CA GLU A 138 0.12 4.93 5.24
C GLU A 138 -1.36 4.85 5.58
N ALA A 139 -2.23 4.71 4.59
CA ALA A 139 -3.66 4.51 4.78
C ALA A 139 -3.96 3.20 5.54
N ALA A 140 -3.36 2.08 5.13
CA ALA A 140 -3.54 0.78 5.76
C ALA A 140 -3.11 0.76 7.24
N SER A 141 -2.02 1.46 7.56
CA SER A 141 -1.47 1.53 8.91
C SER A 141 -2.36 2.29 9.90
N GLN A 142 -3.31 3.10 9.42
CA GLN A 142 -4.29 3.77 10.28
C GLN A 142 -5.31 2.79 10.86
N HIS A 143 -5.59 1.69 10.16
CA HIS A 143 -6.55 0.67 10.58
C HIS A 143 -5.91 -0.35 11.52
N TRP A 144 -4.78 -0.91 11.11
CA TRP A 144 -4.05 -1.88 11.92
C TRP A 144 -2.56 -1.93 11.53
N PRO A 145 -1.63 -2.21 12.49
CA PRO A 145 -0.22 -2.27 12.16
C PRO A 145 0.09 -3.28 11.05
N THR A 146 0.66 -2.76 9.98
CA THR A 146 0.92 -3.48 8.75
C THR A 146 2.42 -3.48 8.45
N ALA A 147 2.92 -4.54 7.84
CA ALA A 147 4.28 -4.65 7.33
C ALA A 147 4.31 -4.17 5.86
N PHE A 148 5.32 -3.38 5.53
CA PHE A 148 5.49 -2.84 4.19
C PHE A 148 6.96 -2.84 3.78
N HIS A 149 7.21 -3.37 2.59
CA HIS A 149 8.52 -3.39 1.96
C HIS A 149 8.44 -2.51 0.72
N GLU A 150 9.10 -1.36 0.78
CA GLU A 150 8.98 -0.37 -0.29
C GLU A 150 9.67 -0.83 -1.58
N ASN A 151 8.92 -0.79 -2.69
CA ASN A 151 9.50 -0.93 -4.02
C ASN A 151 10.06 0.43 -4.46
N LYS A 152 11.39 0.56 -4.46
CA LYS A 152 12.10 1.81 -4.79
C LYS A 152 11.69 2.39 -6.14
N GLN A 153 11.57 1.55 -7.17
CA GLN A 153 11.23 2.01 -8.51
C GLN A 153 9.80 2.55 -8.58
N VAL A 154 8.84 1.89 -7.94
CA VAL A 154 7.45 2.39 -7.86
C VAL A 154 7.39 3.70 -7.06
N THR A 155 8.13 3.79 -5.96
CA THR A 155 8.23 5.02 -5.16
C THR A 155 8.84 6.18 -5.95
N GLU A 156 9.93 5.94 -6.68
CA GLU A 156 10.56 6.96 -7.53
C GLU A 156 9.63 7.39 -8.67
N ALA A 157 8.91 6.44 -9.29
CA ALA A 157 7.91 6.73 -10.31
C ALA A 157 6.76 7.59 -9.77
N LEU A 158 6.21 7.24 -8.60
CA LEU A 158 5.17 8.02 -7.92
C LEU A 158 5.62 9.42 -7.48
N ARG A 159 6.93 9.61 -7.25
CA ARG A 159 7.52 10.91 -6.93
C ARG A 159 7.90 11.73 -8.18
N GLY A 160 7.67 11.22 -9.38
CA GLY A 160 8.12 11.87 -10.62
C GLY A 160 9.64 11.89 -10.80
N GLN A 161 10.36 11.02 -10.06
CA GLN A 161 11.83 10.99 -9.97
C GLN A 161 12.46 9.84 -10.77
N LEU A 162 11.67 9.08 -11.54
CA LEU A 162 12.17 7.95 -12.34
C LEU A 162 13.15 8.38 -13.43
N PHE A 163 12.99 9.60 -13.95
CA PHE A 163 13.80 10.13 -15.05
C PHE A 163 14.49 11.43 -14.64
N ASN A 164 15.76 11.53 -14.97
CA ASN A 164 16.52 12.76 -14.82
C ASN A 164 16.19 13.78 -15.92
N PRO A 165 16.59 15.05 -15.78
CA PRO A 165 16.28 16.08 -16.78
C PRO A 165 16.78 15.79 -18.20
N LYS A 166 17.91 15.09 -18.36
CA LYS A 166 18.43 14.73 -19.70
C LYS A 166 17.56 13.66 -20.36
N GLU A 167 17.04 12.72 -19.59
CA GLU A 167 16.10 11.71 -20.06
C GLU A 167 14.77 12.36 -20.45
N LYS A 168 14.22 13.24 -19.61
CA LYS A 168 13.02 14.02 -19.94
C LYS A 168 13.18 14.84 -21.23
N ALA A 169 14.34 15.47 -21.45
CA ALA A 169 14.63 16.20 -22.69
C ALA A 169 14.59 15.28 -23.93
N LYS A 170 15.17 14.08 -23.84
CA LYS A 170 15.11 13.08 -24.91
C LYS A 170 13.68 12.60 -25.16
N MET A 171 12.91 12.35 -24.10
CA MET A 171 11.50 11.95 -24.21
C MET A 171 10.69 13.01 -24.95
N GLN A 172 10.87 14.30 -24.61
CA GLN A 172 10.23 15.40 -25.31
C GLN A 172 10.63 15.47 -26.80
N MET A 173 11.92 15.26 -27.11
CA MET A 173 12.41 15.21 -28.48
C MET A 173 11.76 14.06 -29.27
N PHE A 174 11.73 12.85 -28.73
CA PHE A 174 11.12 11.69 -29.41
C PHE A 174 9.61 11.85 -29.58
N MET A 175 8.91 12.36 -28.56
CA MET A 175 7.48 12.65 -28.66
C MET A 175 7.20 13.74 -29.71
N GLY A 176 8.05 14.77 -29.80
CA GLY A 176 7.98 15.77 -30.86
C GLY A 176 8.03 15.16 -32.25
N LYS A 177 8.91 14.18 -32.47
CA LYS A 177 8.99 13.41 -33.74
C LYS A 177 7.75 12.57 -34.02
N ALA A 178 7.15 11.95 -33.01
CA ALA A 178 5.89 11.22 -33.16
C ALA A 178 4.74 12.15 -33.54
N ILE A 179 4.67 13.34 -32.94
CA ILE A 179 3.65 14.35 -33.25
C ILE A 179 3.84 14.92 -34.66
N GLU A 180 5.09 15.16 -35.11
CA GLU A 180 5.39 15.56 -36.49
C GLU A 180 4.87 14.52 -37.49
N ALA A 181 5.12 13.24 -37.24
CA ALA A 181 4.62 12.14 -38.09
C ALA A 181 3.09 12.09 -38.11
N ALA A 182 2.44 12.20 -36.95
CA ALA A 182 0.98 12.22 -36.85
C ALA A 182 0.34 13.36 -37.66
N ARG A 183 0.99 14.54 -37.68
CA ARG A 183 0.53 15.68 -38.48
C ARG A 183 0.67 15.43 -39.98
N ALA A 184 1.78 14.82 -40.41
CA ALA A 184 1.98 14.45 -41.81
C ALA A 184 0.91 13.44 -42.28
N GLY A 185 0.58 12.44 -41.47
CA GLY A 185 -0.51 11.49 -41.76
C GLY A 185 -1.87 12.19 -41.89
N LYS A 186 -2.17 13.13 -40.99
CA LYS A 186 -3.39 13.95 -41.05
C LYS A 186 -3.47 14.79 -42.33
N GLU A 187 -2.36 15.38 -42.78
CA GLU A 187 -2.30 16.14 -44.04
C GLU A 187 -2.59 15.25 -45.27
N MET A 188 -2.36 13.95 -45.16
CA MET A 188 -2.69 12.94 -46.18
C MET A 188 -4.10 12.36 -46.02
N GLY A 189 -4.90 12.84 -45.06
CA GLY A 189 -6.26 12.37 -44.81
C GLY A 189 -6.37 11.12 -43.92
N MET A 190 -5.28 10.71 -43.26
CA MET A 190 -5.25 9.56 -42.34
C MET A 190 -5.55 9.97 -40.90
N GLU A 191 -5.71 8.99 -40.00
CA GLU A 191 -5.86 9.27 -38.58
C GLU A 191 -4.62 9.98 -38.02
N THR A 192 -4.83 10.84 -37.02
CA THR A 192 -3.74 11.65 -36.43
C THR A 192 -2.94 10.83 -35.42
N VAL A 193 -2.30 9.77 -35.91
CA VAL A 193 -1.49 8.83 -35.12
C VAL A 193 -0.09 8.80 -35.70
N GLY A 194 0.91 8.93 -34.82
CA GLY A 194 2.32 8.88 -35.19
C GLY A 194 3.12 8.13 -34.14
N ALA A 195 4.15 7.43 -34.59
CA ALA A 195 4.98 6.57 -33.76
C ALA A 195 6.46 6.72 -34.12
N VAL A 196 7.32 6.57 -33.11
CA VAL A 196 8.78 6.60 -33.23
C VAL A 196 9.33 5.39 -32.49
N ILE A 197 10.23 4.65 -33.12
CA ILE A 197 10.97 3.55 -32.49
C ILE A 197 12.40 4.02 -32.25
N VAL A 198 12.87 3.84 -31.01
CA VAL A 198 14.19 4.28 -30.54
C VAL A 198 14.98 3.06 -30.08
N ASP A 199 16.24 2.95 -30.49
CA ASP A 199 17.17 1.98 -29.94
C ASP A 199 17.60 2.42 -28.53
N PRO A 200 17.31 1.63 -27.47
CA PRO A 200 17.67 1.99 -26.11
C PRO A 200 19.18 2.06 -25.86
N ALA A 201 20.01 1.35 -26.63
CA ALA A 201 21.46 1.34 -26.45
C ALA A 201 22.10 2.63 -26.98
N THR A 202 21.69 3.06 -28.17
CA THR A 202 22.28 4.23 -28.86
C THR A 202 21.49 5.52 -28.63
N ASN A 203 20.26 5.44 -28.12
CA ASN A 203 19.29 6.54 -28.06
C ASN A 203 19.01 7.19 -29.43
N GLN A 204 19.11 6.41 -30.50
CA GLN A 204 18.85 6.87 -31.87
C GLN A 204 17.48 6.40 -32.35
N ILE A 205 16.82 7.23 -33.15
CA ILE A 205 15.58 6.87 -33.83
C ILE A 205 15.93 5.91 -34.96
N ILE A 206 15.29 4.74 -34.98
CA ILE A 206 15.48 3.72 -36.02
C ILE A 206 14.30 3.65 -36.99
N ALA A 207 13.11 4.10 -36.58
CA ALA A 207 11.94 4.18 -37.44
C ALA A 207 10.98 5.29 -36.98
N VAL A 208 10.26 5.87 -37.94
CA VAL A 208 9.16 6.82 -37.72
C VAL A 208 8.03 6.41 -38.65
N GLY A 209 6.79 6.44 -38.17
CA GLY A 209 5.61 6.10 -38.95
C GLY A 209 4.38 6.89 -38.53
N HIS A 210 3.38 6.92 -39.40
CA HIS A 210 2.05 7.44 -39.15
C HIS A 210 0.99 6.47 -39.69
N ASP A 211 -0.27 6.71 -39.38
CA ASP A 211 -1.39 5.93 -39.91
C ASP A 211 -1.45 5.97 -41.45
N CYS A 212 -1.85 4.86 -42.09
CA CYS A 212 -1.70 4.64 -43.53
C CYS A 212 -3.01 4.33 -44.26
#